data_AF-A0A524M3Y7-F1
#
_entry.id   AF-A0A524M3Y7-F1
#
_cell.length_a   1.000
_cell.length_b   1.000
_cell.length_c   1.000
_cell.angle_alpha   90.00
_cell.angle_beta   90.00
_cell.angle_gamma   90.00
#
_symmetry.space_group_name_H-M   'P 1'
#
loop_
_entity.id
_entity.type
_entity.pdbx_description
1 polymer ?
#
loop_
_entity_poly.entity_id
_entity_poly.type
_entity_poly.pdbx_seq_one_letter_code
_entity_poly.pdbx_strand_id
1 'polypeptide(L)'
;MILQLEEQLEAACKGAKTQGTVDVTLPLQVMFSNTDRTVIKANLRYNRPDRDSSLVIIVGLRSDILSPFQKFDSDSKSRYQPCDIPGLVPGLALLASSHNRGLSLSAISREDATRFILVFEGLADRKGGSLKALSSAIRIFMKRWTEWTDVLINTLKRDPVIGHWNTDWREMLAGESGFVTMPWHSPLHYSEREVGLQRVVVASRALLASVLNSNQLKVPMIAGLRNWLDTLRPLPEIIASAQISEEAEI
;
A
#
# COMPACT_ATOMS: atom_id res chain seq x y z
N MET A 1 19.89 -8.38 3.59
CA MET A 1 18.60 -7.96 3.00
C MET A 1 18.60 -7.85 1.46
N ILE A 2 19.42 -7.03 0.78
CA ILE A 2 19.44 -7.05 -0.71
C ILE A 2 20.01 -8.36 -1.28
N LEU A 3 21.08 -8.88 -0.66
CA LEU A 3 21.64 -10.19 -1.00
C LEU A 3 20.61 -11.32 -0.81
N GLN A 4 19.87 -11.30 0.30
CA GLN A 4 18.79 -12.26 0.55
C GLN A 4 17.68 -12.18 -0.52
N LEU A 5 17.28 -10.98 -0.97
CA LEU A 5 16.30 -10.85 -2.06
C LEU A 5 16.85 -11.44 -3.36
N GLU A 6 18.08 -11.08 -3.71
CA GLU A 6 18.75 -11.56 -4.92
C GLU A 6 18.88 -13.09 -4.90
N GLU A 7 19.33 -13.67 -3.79
CA GLU A 7 19.45 -15.12 -3.58
C GLU A 7 18.10 -15.85 -3.69
N GLN A 8 17.03 -15.29 -3.12
CA GLN A 8 15.69 -15.88 -3.19
C GLN A 8 15.13 -15.86 -4.62
N LEU A 9 15.33 -14.75 -5.35
CA LEU A 9 14.91 -14.66 -6.75
C LEU A 9 15.74 -15.59 -7.64
N GLU A 10 17.05 -15.67 -7.40
CA GLU A 10 17.94 -16.57 -8.15
C GLU A 10 17.59 -18.05 -7.88
N ALA A 11 17.30 -18.40 -6.63
CA ALA A 11 16.86 -19.76 -6.25
C ALA A 11 15.54 -20.14 -6.92
N ALA A 12 14.58 -19.22 -6.97
CA ALA A 12 13.31 -19.44 -7.68
C ALA A 12 13.52 -19.72 -9.17
N CYS A 13 14.46 -19.01 -9.81
CA CYS A 13 14.79 -19.22 -11.21
C CYS A 13 15.57 -20.53 -11.47
N LYS A 14 16.44 -20.96 -10.55
CA LYS A 14 17.19 -22.23 -10.68
C LYS A 14 16.29 -23.47 -10.58
N GLY A 15 15.18 -23.38 -9.86
CA GLY A 15 14.19 -24.46 -9.74
C GLY A 15 13.27 -24.63 -10.95
N ALA A 16 13.13 -23.59 -11.79
CA ALA A 16 12.28 -23.61 -12.98
C ALA A 16 13.03 -24.28 -14.15
N LYS A 17 12.60 -25.48 -14.55
CA LYS A 17 13.21 -26.26 -15.65
C LYS A 17 13.01 -25.65 -17.05
N THR A 18 12.34 -24.51 -17.17
CA THR A 18 11.98 -23.86 -18.44
C THR A 18 12.46 -22.42 -18.49
N GLN A 19 13.02 -22.01 -19.63
CA GLN A 19 13.18 -20.58 -19.95
C GLN A 19 11.80 -19.93 -19.93
N GLY A 20 11.61 -18.88 -19.13
CA GLY A 20 10.28 -18.28 -19.00
C GLY A 20 10.07 -17.34 -17.82
N THR A 21 8.80 -17.15 -17.50
CA THR A 21 8.34 -16.36 -16.36
C THR A 21 8.16 -17.29 -15.16
N VAL A 22 8.72 -16.91 -14.01
CA VAL A 22 8.71 -17.65 -12.75
C VAL A 22 7.82 -16.92 -11.76
N ASP A 23 6.93 -17.65 -11.09
CA ASP A 23 6.15 -17.12 -9.98
C ASP A 23 7.06 -16.94 -8.76
N VAL A 24 7.20 -15.71 -8.29
CA VAL A 24 7.99 -15.31 -7.12
C VAL A 24 7.10 -14.63 -6.07
N THR A 25 5.80 -14.90 -6.11
CA THR A 25 4.80 -14.30 -5.22
C THR A 25 5.15 -14.54 -3.76
N LEU A 26 5.34 -15.81 -3.35
CA LEU A 26 5.54 -16.16 -1.94
C LEU A 26 6.79 -15.49 -1.33
N PRO A 27 8.00 -15.54 -1.94
CA PRO A 27 9.16 -14.83 -1.43
C PRO A 27 8.90 -13.33 -1.24
N LEU A 28 8.28 -12.68 -2.22
CA LEU A 28 8.01 -11.24 -2.17
C LEU A 28 6.90 -10.90 -1.17
N GLN A 29 5.91 -11.78 -1.00
CA GLN A 29 4.87 -11.63 -0.01
C GLN A 29 5.44 -11.66 1.40
N VAL A 30 6.33 -12.61 1.70
CA VAL A 30 7.03 -12.71 2.99
C VAL A 30 7.89 -11.47 3.25
N MET A 31 8.57 -10.96 2.23
CA MET A 31 9.50 -9.83 2.39
C MET A 31 8.82 -8.46 2.47
N PHE A 32 7.68 -8.28 1.80
CA PHE A 32 7.14 -6.94 1.54
C PHE A 32 5.67 -6.73 1.90
N SER A 33 4.94 -7.77 2.31
CA SER A 33 3.60 -7.59 2.86
C SER A 33 3.67 -7.06 4.28
N ASN A 34 2.71 -6.21 4.64
CA ASN A 34 2.56 -5.65 5.98
C ASN A 34 1.09 -5.28 6.23
N THR A 35 0.82 -4.51 7.28
CA THR A 35 -0.53 -4.10 7.69
C THR A 35 -1.24 -3.18 6.70
N ASP A 36 -0.51 -2.55 5.76
CA ASP A 36 -1.04 -1.54 4.83
C ASP A 36 -1.11 -2.02 3.38
N ARG A 37 -0.43 -3.13 3.06
CA ARG A 37 -0.34 -3.68 1.70
C ARG A 37 0.12 -5.14 1.69
N THR A 38 -0.28 -5.87 0.67
CA THR A 38 0.06 -7.27 0.47
C THR A 38 0.47 -7.54 -0.97
N VAL A 39 1.47 -8.39 -1.20
CA VAL A 39 1.80 -8.87 -2.55
C VAL A 39 0.81 -9.95 -2.92
N ILE A 40 -0.04 -9.68 -3.92
CA ILE A 40 -1.06 -10.62 -4.41
C ILE A 40 -0.46 -11.59 -5.42
N LYS A 41 0.38 -11.06 -6.33
CA LYS A 41 1.00 -11.84 -7.40
C LYS A 41 2.30 -11.21 -7.81
N ALA A 42 3.31 -12.01 -8.11
CA ALA A 42 4.55 -11.52 -8.66
C ALA A 42 5.19 -12.51 -9.63
N ASN A 43 5.52 -12.02 -10.82
CA ASN A 43 5.99 -12.81 -11.95
C ASN A 43 7.33 -12.25 -12.46
N LEU A 44 8.40 -13.02 -12.26
CA LEU A 44 9.76 -12.67 -12.67
C LEU A 44 10.08 -13.30 -14.02
N ARG A 45 10.47 -12.49 -14.98
CA ARG A 45 11.14 -12.94 -16.21
C ARG A 45 12.63 -12.73 -16.06
N TYR A 46 13.37 -13.84 -15.94
CA TYR A 46 14.82 -13.85 -15.86
C TYR A 46 15.36 -15.01 -16.67
N ASN A 47 16.19 -14.70 -17.68
CA ASN A 47 16.77 -15.71 -18.56
C ASN A 47 18.24 -15.96 -18.22
N ARG A 48 19.04 -14.90 -18.10
CA ARG A 48 20.48 -14.92 -17.82
C ARG A 48 20.97 -13.53 -17.34
N PRO A 49 22.17 -13.42 -16.73
CA PRO A 49 22.72 -12.15 -16.24
C PRO A 49 22.97 -11.10 -17.33
N ASP A 50 23.25 -11.54 -18.56
CA ASP A 50 23.55 -10.72 -19.75
C ASP A 50 22.30 -10.20 -20.47
N ARG A 51 21.10 -10.55 -19.98
CA ARG A 51 19.83 -10.07 -20.52
C ARG A 51 19.04 -9.33 -19.47
N ASP A 52 18.26 -8.35 -19.92
CA ASP A 52 17.37 -7.59 -19.05
C ASP A 52 16.38 -8.53 -18.35
N SER A 53 16.15 -8.22 -17.07
CA SER A 53 15.17 -8.90 -16.25
C SER A 53 13.98 -7.98 -16.01
N SER A 54 12.79 -8.57 -15.88
CA SER A 54 11.59 -7.80 -15.60
C SER A 54 10.72 -8.51 -14.57
N LEU A 55 10.18 -7.76 -13.63
CA LEU A 55 9.26 -8.27 -12.61
C LEU A 55 7.96 -7.49 -12.66
N VAL A 56 6.85 -8.21 -12.81
CA VAL A 56 5.51 -7.65 -12.61
C VAL A 56 5.04 -8.02 -11.22
N ILE A 57 4.72 -7.04 -10.38
CA ILE A 57 4.16 -7.22 -9.03
C ILE A 57 2.76 -6.62 -9.00
N ILE A 58 1.78 -7.36 -8.49
CA ILE A 58 0.45 -6.87 -8.13
C ILE A 58 0.41 -6.75 -6.61
N VAL A 59 0.19 -5.53 -6.13
CA VAL A 59 0.13 -5.20 -4.71
C VAL A 59 -1.29 -4.76 -4.37
N GLY A 60 -1.94 -5.47 -3.46
CA GLY A 60 -3.19 -5.05 -2.85
C GLY A 60 -2.95 -4.12 -1.68
N LEU A 61 -3.90 -3.21 -1.42
CA LEU A 61 -3.85 -2.31 -0.28
C LEU A 61 -4.65 -2.90 0.90
N ARG A 62 -4.90 -2.09 1.94
CA ARG A 62 -5.59 -2.54 3.15
C ARG A 62 -6.99 -3.05 2.86
N SER A 63 -7.70 -2.50 1.87
CA SER A 63 -8.99 -3.02 1.42
C SER A 63 -8.93 -4.48 0.93
N ASP A 64 -7.87 -4.89 0.22
CA ASP A 64 -7.66 -6.31 -0.15
C ASP A 64 -7.37 -7.16 1.10
N ILE A 65 -6.57 -6.67 2.05
CA ILE A 65 -6.25 -7.38 3.30
C ILE A 65 -7.52 -7.59 4.13
N LEU A 66 -8.40 -6.58 4.17
CA LEU A 66 -9.64 -6.59 4.93
C LEU A 66 -10.79 -7.29 4.20
N SER A 67 -10.64 -7.65 2.93
CA SER A 67 -11.70 -8.27 2.13
C SER A 67 -12.35 -9.54 2.73
N PRO A 68 -11.67 -10.37 3.57
CA PRO A 68 -12.31 -11.49 4.23
C PRO A 68 -13.22 -11.09 5.42
N PHE A 69 -13.15 -9.85 5.90
CA PHE A 69 -13.91 -9.38 7.04
C PHE A 69 -15.27 -8.83 6.62
N GLN A 70 -16.22 -8.85 7.56
CA GLN A 70 -17.56 -8.31 7.33
C GLN A 70 -17.49 -6.83 6.98
N LYS A 71 -18.17 -6.46 5.89
CA LYS A 71 -18.32 -5.08 5.43
C LYS A 71 -19.80 -4.79 5.29
N PHE A 72 -20.26 -3.67 5.84
CA PHE A 72 -21.62 -3.20 5.62
C PHE A 72 -21.67 -2.35 4.35
N ASP A 73 -22.78 -2.44 3.63
CA ASP A 73 -22.97 -1.63 2.43
C ASP A 73 -22.98 -0.15 2.81
N SER A 74 -21.99 0.57 2.31
CA SER A 74 -22.04 2.02 2.27
C SER A 74 -22.58 2.44 0.90
N ASP A 75 -23.52 3.39 0.88
CA ASP A 75 -24.06 3.96 -0.37
C ASP A 75 -22.98 4.67 -1.22
N SER A 76 -21.75 4.80 -0.71
CA SER A 76 -20.65 5.48 -1.36
C SER A 76 -19.81 4.53 -2.24
N LYS A 77 -20.14 4.48 -3.54
CA LYS A 77 -19.22 3.98 -4.59
C LYS A 77 -18.09 4.98 -4.82
N SER A 78 -17.16 5.05 -3.87
CA SER A 78 -15.99 5.92 -3.94
C SER A 78 -14.87 5.31 -4.79
N ARG A 79 -14.06 6.16 -5.42
CA ARG A 79 -12.89 5.78 -6.24
C ARG A 79 -11.80 5.06 -5.44
N TYR A 80 -11.67 5.41 -4.16
CA TYR A 80 -10.72 4.83 -3.21
C TYR A 80 -11.41 4.64 -1.86
N GLN A 81 -10.87 3.76 -1.01
CA GLN A 81 -11.40 3.53 0.33
C GLN A 81 -10.52 4.23 1.39
N PRO A 82 -11.09 4.81 2.45
CA PRO A 82 -10.32 5.44 3.52
C PRO A 82 -9.23 4.54 4.15
N CYS A 83 -9.50 3.24 4.28
CA CYS A 83 -8.57 2.26 4.85
C CYS A 83 -7.31 2.10 4.01
N ASP A 84 -7.37 2.40 2.71
CA ASP A 84 -6.23 2.34 1.82
C ASP A 84 -5.27 3.51 2.01
N ILE A 85 -5.67 4.64 2.63
CA ILE A 85 -4.86 5.87 2.73
C ILE A 85 -3.40 5.63 3.15
N PRO A 86 -3.10 4.84 4.20
CA PRO A 86 -1.72 4.59 4.63
C PRO A 86 -0.83 3.95 3.56
N GLY A 87 -1.40 3.10 2.70
CA GLY A 87 -0.69 2.51 1.56
C GLY A 87 -0.80 3.35 0.28
N LEU A 88 -1.98 3.89 0.01
CA LEU A 88 -2.36 4.59 -1.21
C LEU A 88 -1.60 5.89 -1.39
N VAL A 89 -1.62 6.78 -0.39
CA VAL A 89 -1.04 8.14 -0.52
C VAL A 89 0.47 8.06 -0.74
N PRO A 90 1.25 7.35 0.12
CA PRO A 90 2.68 7.17 -0.11
C PRO A 90 3.01 6.47 -1.42
N GLY A 91 2.21 5.46 -1.79
CA GLY A 91 2.44 4.67 -2.97
C GLY A 91 2.22 5.47 -4.26
N LEU A 92 1.13 6.23 -4.36
CA LEU A 92 0.90 7.14 -5.49
C LEU A 92 1.96 8.24 -5.56
N ALA A 93 2.38 8.79 -4.43
CA ALA A 93 3.50 9.72 -4.38
C ALA A 93 4.77 9.08 -4.97
N LEU A 94 5.05 7.83 -4.62
CA LEU A 94 6.21 7.12 -5.16
C LEU A 94 6.09 6.93 -6.67
N LEU A 95 4.94 6.50 -7.16
CA LEU A 95 4.69 6.35 -8.59
C LEU A 95 4.90 7.67 -9.36
N ALA A 96 4.41 8.79 -8.84
CA ALA A 96 4.62 10.10 -9.44
C ALA A 96 6.09 10.57 -9.36
N SER A 97 6.82 10.14 -8.33
CA SER A 97 8.23 10.53 -8.13
C SER A 97 9.27 9.64 -8.84
N SER A 98 8.88 8.44 -9.30
CA SER A 98 9.80 7.35 -9.63
C SER A 98 10.17 7.19 -11.11
N HIS A 99 9.79 8.13 -11.99
CA HIS A 99 10.35 8.21 -13.35
C HIS A 99 11.90 8.16 -13.25
N ASN A 100 12.51 7.06 -13.70
CA ASN A 100 13.96 6.78 -13.75
C ASN A 100 14.62 5.95 -12.62
N ARG A 101 13.88 5.23 -11.76
CA ARG A 101 14.49 4.35 -10.72
C ARG A 101 14.36 2.84 -10.94
N GLY A 102 14.06 2.41 -12.16
CA GLY A 102 13.87 0.99 -12.51
C GLY A 102 12.44 0.49 -12.35
N LEU A 103 11.49 1.38 -12.03
CA LEU A 103 10.06 1.16 -12.27
C LEU A 103 9.75 1.67 -13.69
N SER A 104 9.32 0.76 -14.56
CA SER A 104 9.08 1.01 -15.98
C SER A 104 7.62 1.40 -16.25
N LEU A 105 6.68 0.68 -15.64
CA LEU A 105 5.24 0.91 -15.80
C LEU A 105 4.51 0.77 -14.46
N SER A 106 3.43 1.53 -14.31
CA SER A 106 2.49 1.33 -13.22
C SER A 106 1.04 1.53 -13.66
N ALA A 107 0.14 0.72 -13.12
CA ALA A 107 -1.30 0.84 -13.32
C ALA A 107 -2.05 0.63 -12.00
N ILE A 108 -3.29 1.12 -11.94
CA ILE A 108 -4.16 0.99 -10.78
C ILE A 108 -5.41 0.25 -11.24
N SER A 109 -5.62 -0.98 -10.77
CA SER A 109 -6.89 -1.69 -10.94
C SER A 109 -7.84 -1.34 -9.80
N ARG A 110 -9.14 -1.25 -10.12
CA ARG A 110 -10.20 -0.67 -9.26
C ARG A 110 -11.53 -1.41 -9.42
N GLU A 111 -11.48 -2.73 -9.44
CA GLU A 111 -12.69 -3.56 -9.49
C GLU A 111 -13.33 -3.59 -8.09
N ASP A 112 -12.88 -4.47 -7.20
CA ASP A 112 -13.42 -4.59 -5.84
C ASP A 112 -12.53 -3.96 -4.76
N ALA A 113 -11.23 -3.82 -5.05
CA ALA A 113 -10.22 -3.25 -4.16
C ALA A 113 -9.15 -2.48 -4.96
N THR A 114 -8.47 -1.53 -4.30
CA THR A 114 -7.43 -0.74 -4.95
C THR A 114 -6.14 -1.57 -5.06
N ARG A 115 -5.74 -1.90 -6.28
CA ARG A 115 -4.51 -2.67 -6.55
C ARG A 115 -3.52 -1.88 -7.39
N PHE A 116 -2.24 -1.95 -7.04
CA PHE A 116 -1.15 -1.42 -7.86
C PHE A 116 -0.50 -2.53 -8.65
N ILE A 117 -0.39 -2.33 -9.95
CA ILE A 117 0.41 -3.16 -10.85
C ILE A 117 1.71 -2.42 -11.08
N LEU A 118 2.82 -3.00 -10.66
CA LEU A 118 4.16 -2.41 -10.70
C LEU A 118 5.04 -3.26 -11.62
N VAL A 119 5.68 -2.64 -12.60
CA VAL A 119 6.62 -3.31 -13.49
C VAL A 119 8.01 -2.76 -13.23
N PHE A 120 8.89 -3.61 -12.71
CA PHE A 120 10.29 -3.30 -12.47
C PHE A 120 11.18 -3.91 -13.55
N GLU A 121 12.23 -3.21 -13.92
CA GLU A 121 13.23 -3.66 -14.90
C GLU A 121 14.63 -3.58 -14.32
N GLY A 122 15.41 -4.64 -14.54
CA GLY A 122 16.82 -4.71 -14.25
C GLY A 122 17.60 -4.77 -15.55
N LEU A 123 18.34 -3.71 -15.85
CA LEU A 123 19.15 -3.63 -17.07
C LEU A 123 20.43 -4.46 -16.91
N ALA A 124 20.77 -5.24 -17.95
CA ALA A 124 21.94 -6.13 -17.97
C ALA A 124 23.27 -5.37 -17.96
N ASP A 125 23.28 -4.14 -18.46
CA ASP A 125 24.45 -3.26 -18.54
C ASP A 125 24.93 -2.76 -17.16
N ARG A 126 24.13 -2.93 -16.11
CA ARG A 126 24.46 -2.48 -14.76
C ARG A 126 25.44 -3.42 -14.05
N LYS A 127 26.35 -2.81 -13.28
CA LYS A 127 27.37 -3.52 -12.50
C LYS A 127 26.73 -4.55 -11.55
N GLY A 128 27.05 -5.82 -11.78
CA GLY A 128 26.54 -6.96 -11.01
C GLY A 128 25.32 -7.66 -11.63
N GLY A 129 24.92 -7.29 -12.85
CA GLY A 129 23.92 -8.01 -13.64
C GLY A 129 22.48 -7.53 -13.42
N SER A 130 21.60 -7.96 -14.33
CA SER A 130 20.20 -7.53 -14.38
C SER A 130 19.43 -7.87 -13.10
N LEU A 131 19.64 -9.04 -12.50
CA LEU A 131 18.91 -9.47 -11.30
C LEU A 131 19.24 -8.62 -10.06
N LYS A 132 20.51 -8.23 -9.89
CA LYS A 132 20.94 -7.34 -8.82
C LYS A 132 20.36 -5.93 -8.98
N ALA A 133 20.38 -5.41 -10.21
CA ALA A 133 19.79 -4.13 -10.54
C ALA A 133 18.28 -4.11 -10.22
N LEU A 134 17.57 -5.17 -10.64
CA LEU A 134 16.15 -5.36 -10.36
C LEU A 134 15.87 -5.44 -8.85
N SER A 135 16.60 -6.28 -8.12
CA SER A 135 16.48 -6.45 -6.66
C SER A 135 16.70 -5.13 -5.92
N SER A 136 17.66 -4.32 -6.38
CA SER A 136 17.92 -2.99 -5.85
C SER A 136 16.73 -2.04 -6.07
N ALA A 137 16.18 -1.99 -7.28
CA ALA A 137 15.04 -1.15 -7.62
C ALA A 137 13.81 -1.49 -6.76
N ILE A 138 13.48 -2.78 -6.64
CA ILE A 138 12.36 -3.27 -5.81
C ILE A 138 12.59 -2.88 -4.36
N ARG A 139 13.77 -3.16 -3.81
CA ARG A 139 14.09 -2.86 -2.41
C ARG A 139 13.97 -1.37 -2.13
N ILE A 140 14.53 -0.52 -2.99
CA ILE A 140 14.48 0.94 -2.81
C ILE A 140 13.03 1.42 -2.83
N PHE A 141 12.22 0.95 -3.78
CA PHE A 141 10.82 1.31 -3.89
C PHE A 141 10.01 0.87 -2.65
N MET A 142 10.07 -0.42 -2.30
CA MET A 142 9.29 -0.97 -1.19
C MET A 142 9.73 -0.37 0.16
N LYS A 143 11.03 -0.15 0.37
CA LYS A 143 11.54 0.50 1.58
C LYS A 143 11.03 1.94 1.69
N ARG A 144 11.12 2.71 0.61
CA ARG A 144 10.65 4.09 0.60
C ARG A 144 9.14 4.16 0.82
N TRP A 145 8.40 3.17 0.31
CA TRP A 145 6.96 3.07 0.55
C TRP A 145 6.67 2.91 2.04
N THR A 146 7.34 1.97 2.71
CA THR A 146 7.24 1.84 4.18
C THR A 146 7.59 3.15 4.89
N GLU A 147 8.75 3.74 4.57
CA GLU A 147 9.22 4.96 5.22
C GLU A 147 8.18 6.10 5.13
N TRP A 148 7.55 6.27 3.97
CA TRP A 148 6.54 7.33 3.79
C TRP A 148 5.19 6.99 4.41
N THR A 149 4.80 5.72 4.47
CA THR A 149 3.66 5.27 5.28
C THR A 149 3.90 5.58 6.76
N ASP A 150 5.09 5.27 7.28
CA ASP A 150 5.46 5.56 8.66
C ASP A 150 5.46 7.06 8.95
N VAL A 151 5.98 7.88 8.03
CA VAL A 151 5.90 9.35 8.14
C VAL A 151 4.44 9.80 8.27
N LEU A 152 3.56 9.35 7.38
CA LEU A 152 2.13 9.72 7.40
C LEU A 152 1.47 9.37 8.73
N ILE A 153 1.64 8.13 9.21
CA ILE A 153 1.05 7.67 10.47
C ILE A 153 1.66 8.41 11.67
N ASN A 154 2.97 8.66 11.67
CA ASN A 154 3.61 9.39 12.75
C ASN A 154 3.23 10.87 12.77
N THR A 155 2.93 11.48 11.61
CA THR A 155 2.36 12.83 11.56
C THR A 155 1.02 12.89 12.28
N LEU A 156 0.15 11.89 12.12
CA LEU A 156 -1.13 11.82 12.84
C LEU A 156 -0.93 11.62 14.34
N LYS A 157 -0.03 10.71 14.73
CA LYS A 157 0.28 10.45 16.14
C LYS A 157 0.86 11.66 16.87
N ARG A 158 1.52 12.57 16.15
CA ARG A 158 2.13 13.79 16.70
C ARG A 158 1.32 15.05 16.44
N ASP A 159 0.13 14.89 15.85
CA ASP A 159 -0.74 16.02 15.57
C ASP A 159 -1.22 16.65 16.88
N PRO A 160 -1.14 17.98 17.04
CA PRO A 160 -1.52 18.63 18.30
C PRO A 160 -3.02 18.51 18.63
N VAL A 161 -3.87 18.27 17.63
CA VAL A 161 -5.33 18.17 17.80
C VAL A 161 -5.75 16.75 18.14
N ILE A 162 -5.19 15.75 17.45
CA ILE A 162 -5.67 14.35 17.53
C ILE A 162 -4.64 13.38 18.10
N GLY A 163 -3.38 13.79 18.28
CA GLY A 163 -2.30 12.91 18.70
C GLY A 163 -2.46 12.36 20.13
N HIS A 164 -3.19 13.09 20.98
CA HIS A 164 -3.48 12.68 22.35
C HIS A 164 -4.60 11.63 22.47
N TRP A 165 -5.34 11.35 21.38
CA TRP A 165 -6.45 10.39 21.39
C TRP A 165 -6.00 8.93 21.50
N ASN A 166 -4.71 8.66 21.25
CA ASN A 166 -4.13 7.30 21.25
C ASN A 166 -4.92 6.28 20.40
N THR A 167 -5.60 6.77 19.35
CA THR A 167 -6.43 5.95 18.46
C THR A 167 -5.57 5.12 17.51
N ASP A 168 -5.99 3.88 17.23
CA ASP A 168 -5.49 3.15 16.08
C ASP A 168 -6.09 3.71 14.79
N TRP A 169 -5.32 4.58 14.12
CA TRP A 169 -5.70 5.21 12.86
C TRP A 169 -6.03 4.21 11.75
N ARG A 170 -5.44 3.02 11.77
CA ARG A 170 -5.70 2.01 10.73
C ARG A 170 -7.06 1.33 10.93
N GLU A 171 -7.46 1.11 12.17
CA GLU A 171 -8.79 0.60 12.52
C GLU A 171 -9.86 1.67 12.33
N MET A 172 -9.58 2.91 12.73
CA MET A 172 -10.49 4.04 12.48
C MET A 172 -10.80 4.18 10.98
N LEU A 173 -9.77 4.17 10.12
CA LEU A 173 -9.95 4.25 8.66
C LEU A 173 -10.60 2.99 8.06
N ALA A 174 -10.42 1.82 8.68
CA ALA A 174 -11.14 0.59 8.31
C ALA A 174 -12.65 0.75 8.56
N GLY A 175 -13.03 1.26 9.72
CA GLY A 175 -14.41 1.60 10.05
C GLY A 175 -15.01 2.62 9.09
N GLU A 176 -14.27 3.68 8.73
CA GLU A 176 -14.69 4.66 7.73
C GLU A 176 -14.82 4.10 6.30
N SER A 177 -14.32 2.88 6.07
CA SER A 177 -14.48 2.18 4.80
C SER A 177 -15.63 1.17 4.82
N GLY A 178 -16.37 1.10 5.92
CA GLY A 178 -17.50 0.18 6.11
C GLY A 178 -17.11 -1.20 6.64
N PHE A 179 -15.84 -1.43 7.00
CA PHE A 179 -15.45 -2.69 7.64
C PHE A 179 -15.88 -2.68 9.11
N VAL A 180 -16.36 -3.83 9.59
CA VAL A 180 -16.62 -4.02 11.02
C VAL A 180 -15.29 -3.88 11.78
N THR A 181 -15.24 -2.96 12.74
CA THR A 181 -14.02 -2.73 13.52
C THR A 181 -13.84 -3.81 14.58
N MET A 182 -12.60 -4.07 14.93
CA MET A 182 -12.24 -5.10 15.91
C MET A 182 -12.83 -4.83 17.30
N PRO A 183 -13.09 -5.86 18.14
CA PRO A 183 -13.76 -5.69 19.44
C PRO A 183 -12.99 -4.82 20.45
N TRP A 184 -11.67 -4.73 20.29
CA TRP A 184 -10.80 -3.91 21.14
C TRP A 184 -10.69 -2.46 20.66
N HIS A 185 -11.19 -2.14 19.47
CA HIS A 185 -11.24 -0.77 18.97
C HIS A 185 -12.52 -0.11 19.45
N SER A 186 -12.40 0.94 20.27
CA SER A 186 -13.53 1.80 20.63
C SER A 186 -13.66 2.89 19.55
N PRO A 187 -14.72 2.87 18.71
CA PRO A 187 -14.89 3.87 17.67
C PRO A 187 -15.07 5.25 18.30
N LEU A 188 -14.44 6.26 17.70
CA LEU A 188 -14.61 7.66 18.08
C LEU A 188 -16.05 8.14 17.78
N HIS A 189 -16.51 9.16 18.50
CA HIS A 189 -17.78 9.81 18.20
C HIS A 189 -17.75 10.48 16.81
N TYR A 190 -18.92 10.70 16.21
CA TYR A 190 -19.03 11.25 14.85
C TYR A 190 -18.23 12.55 14.66
N SER A 191 -18.33 13.51 15.60
CA SER A 191 -17.62 14.79 15.54
C SER A 191 -16.09 14.61 15.62
N GLU A 192 -15.62 13.68 16.44
CA GLU A 192 -14.20 13.34 16.55
C GLU A 192 -13.70 12.67 15.27
N ARG A 193 -14.49 11.79 14.67
CA ARG A 193 -14.18 11.16 13.38
C ARG A 193 -14.10 12.17 12.25
N GLU A 194 -15.00 13.16 12.22
CA GLU A 194 -14.95 14.26 11.26
C GLU A 194 -13.62 15.03 11.37
N VAL A 195 -13.26 15.44 12.58
CA VAL A 195 -11.97 16.13 12.84
C VAL A 195 -10.80 15.21 12.47
N GLY A 196 -10.86 13.94 12.85
CA GLY A 196 -9.85 12.92 12.52
C GLY A 196 -9.61 12.81 11.01
N LEU A 197 -10.67 12.68 10.22
CA LEU A 197 -10.57 12.63 8.76
C LEU A 197 -9.99 13.91 8.17
N GLN A 198 -10.38 15.08 8.67
CA GLN A 198 -9.78 16.35 8.24
C GLN A 198 -8.27 16.38 8.50
N ARG A 199 -7.82 15.91 9.66
CA ARG A 199 -6.38 15.82 9.97
C ARG A 199 -5.66 14.77 9.12
N VAL A 200 -6.31 13.64 8.80
CA VAL A 200 -5.80 12.65 7.83
C VAL A 200 -5.58 13.29 6.46
N VAL A 201 -6.52 14.09 5.99
CA VAL A 201 -6.40 14.83 4.72
C VAL A 201 -5.25 15.83 4.77
N VAL A 202 -5.11 16.59 5.86
CA VAL A 202 -4.01 17.54 6.06
C VAL A 202 -2.66 16.83 6.04
N ALA A 203 -2.49 15.75 6.80
CA ALA A 203 -1.25 14.98 6.85
C ALA A 203 -0.91 14.35 5.49
N SER A 204 -1.91 13.82 4.78
CA SER A 204 -1.75 13.27 3.44
C SER A 204 -1.26 14.32 2.44
N ARG A 205 -1.84 15.52 2.48
CA ARG A 205 -1.43 16.65 1.64
C ARG A 205 -0.04 17.15 1.97
N ALA A 206 0.30 17.23 3.25
CA ALA A 206 1.63 17.62 3.71
C ALA A 206 2.70 16.64 3.19
N LEU A 207 2.43 15.33 3.29
CA LEU A 207 3.32 14.32 2.72
C LEU A 207 3.52 14.54 1.22
N LEU A 208 2.42 14.63 0.45
CA LEU A 208 2.49 14.85 -1.00
C LEU A 208 3.30 16.09 -1.37
N ALA A 209 3.05 17.22 -0.70
CA ALA A 209 3.76 18.47 -0.95
C ALA A 209 5.25 18.41 -0.55
N SER A 210 5.60 17.58 0.43
CA SER A 210 6.99 17.44 0.90
C SER A 210 7.86 16.57 -0.03
N VAL A 211 7.26 15.63 -0.76
CA VAL A 211 8.00 14.65 -1.57
C VAL A 211 7.82 14.84 -3.08
N LEU A 212 6.85 15.64 -3.51
CA LEU A 212 6.56 15.93 -4.92
C LEU A 212 6.79 17.41 -5.24
N ASN A 213 7.33 17.68 -6.41
CA ASN A 213 7.40 19.05 -6.93
C ASN A 213 6.08 19.50 -7.59
N SER A 214 5.97 20.78 -7.92
CA SER A 214 4.77 21.39 -8.51
C SER A 214 4.30 20.75 -9.81
N ASN A 215 5.19 20.14 -10.60
CA ASN A 215 4.82 19.43 -11.83
C ASN A 215 4.26 18.04 -11.51
N GLN A 216 4.89 17.32 -10.58
CA GLN A 216 4.43 16.01 -10.12
C GLN A 216 3.07 16.07 -9.42
N LEU A 217 2.80 17.17 -8.70
CA LEU A 217 1.48 17.41 -8.08
C LEU A 217 0.34 17.60 -9.09
N LYS A 218 0.66 17.90 -10.35
CA LYS A 218 -0.32 18.05 -11.44
C LYS A 218 -0.55 16.75 -12.23
N VAL A 219 0.21 15.69 -11.97
CA VAL A 219 0.03 14.40 -12.62
C VAL A 219 -1.41 13.90 -12.34
N PRO A 220 -2.16 13.43 -13.35
CA PRO A 220 -3.58 13.11 -13.20
C PRO A 220 -3.91 12.15 -12.05
N MET A 221 -3.04 11.19 -11.74
CA MET A 221 -3.22 10.29 -10.61
C MET A 221 -3.17 11.02 -9.26
N ILE A 222 -2.27 11.99 -9.09
CA ILE A 222 -2.11 12.79 -7.88
C ILE A 222 -3.24 13.82 -7.76
N ALA A 223 -3.60 14.48 -8.86
CA ALA A 223 -4.74 15.39 -8.88
C ALA A 223 -6.04 14.66 -8.50
N GLY A 224 -6.26 13.46 -9.06
CA GLY A 224 -7.40 12.61 -8.72
C GLY A 224 -7.41 12.17 -7.25
N LEU A 225 -6.26 11.81 -6.70
CA LEU A 225 -6.12 11.50 -5.27
C LEU A 225 -6.48 12.70 -4.40
N ARG A 226 -5.96 13.89 -4.71
CA ARG A 226 -6.22 15.11 -3.93
C ARG A 226 -7.69 15.49 -3.93
N ASN A 227 -8.34 15.42 -5.09
CA ASN A 227 -9.77 15.69 -5.22
C ASN A 227 -10.59 14.68 -4.40
N TRP A 228 -10.21 13.41 -4.42
CA TRP A 228 -10.88 12.40 -3.60
C TRP A 228 -10.71 12.68 -2.09
N LEU A 229 -9.50 13.05 -1.64
CA LEU A 229 -9.26 13.41 -0.25
C LEU A 229 -10.18 14.56 0.23
N ASP A 230 -10.52 15.53 -0.63
CA ASP A 230 -11.45 16.62 -0.29
C ASP A 230 -12.90 16.18 -0.11
N THR A 231 -13.27 15.07 -0.73
CA THR A 231 -14.63 14.51 -0.66
C THR A 231 -14.83 13.60 0.54
N LEU A 232 -13.77 13.28 1.30
CA LEU A 232 -13.88 12.41 2.47
C LEU A 232 -14.82 13.02 3.52
N ARG A 233 -15.78 12.20 3.96
CA ARG A 233 -16.73 12.51 5.03
C ARG A 233 -16.87 11.27 5.91
N PRO A 234 -17.07 11.44 7.22
CA PRO A 234 -17.27 10.31 8.11
C PRO A 234 -18.57 9.59 7.76
N LEU A 235 -18.57 8.25 7.85
CA LEU A 235 -19.79 7.46 7.77
C LEU A 235 -20.74 7.82 8.93
N PRO A 236 -22.07 7.70 8.75
CA PRO A 236 -23.03 7.97 9.83
C PRO A 236 -22.74 7.16 11.09
N GLU A 237 -22.37 5.89 10.90
CA GLU A 237 -22.10 4.93 11.96
C GLU A 237 -20.91 4.03 11.61
N ILE A 238 -20.19 3.56 12.63
CA ILE A 238 -19.18 2.50 12.53
C ILE A 238 -19.64 1.36 13.43
N ILE A 239 -19.75 0.17 12.85
CA ILE A 239 -20.16 -1.04 13.57
C ILE A 239 -18.92 -1.71 14.16
N ALA A 240 -18.90 -1.89 15.48
CA ALA A 240 -17.91 -2.72 16.15
C ALA A 240 -18.41 -4.16 16.24
N SER A 241 -17.53 -5.14 16.01
CA SER A 241 -17.87 -6.55 16.27
C SER A 241 -18.14 -6.72 17.76
N ALA A 242 -19.29 -7.33 18.11
CA ALA A 242 -19.58 -7.68 19.50
C ALA A 242 -18.45 -8.52 20.08
N GLN A 243 -18.09 -8.28 21.36
CA GLN A 243 -17.25 -9.21 22.09
C GLN A 243 -18.00 -10.54 22.16
N ILE A 244 -17.63 -11.49 21.31
CA ILE A 244 -18.07 -12.86 21.48
C ILE A 244 -17.34 -13.33 22.73
N SER A 245 -18.06 -13.37 23.86
CA SER A 245 -17.56 -13.98 25.08
C SER A 245 -17.19 -15.41 24.73
N GLU A 246 -15.89 -15.75 24.78
CA GLU A 246 -15.41 -17.13 24.76
C GLU A 246 -15.80 -17.80 26.09
N GLU A 247 -17.10 -17.93 26.34
CA GLU A 247 -17.68 -18.89 27.27
C GLU A 247 -18.75 -19.65 26.47
N ALA A 248 -18.28 -20.43 25.50
CA ALA A 248 -19.06 -21.58 25.07
C ALA A 248 -18.83 -22.66 26.13
N GLU A 249 -19.86 -22.91 26.92
CA GLU A 249 -19.96 -23.97 27.92
C GLU A 249 -19.37 -25.29 27.37
N ILE A 250 -18.44 -25.89 28.12
CA ILE A 250 -18.07 -27.31 28.03
C ILE A 250 -18.76 -28.02 29.18
#